data_AF-T1AKD3-F1
#
_entry.id   AF-T1AKD3-F1
#
_cell.length_a   1.000
_cell.length_b   1.000
_cell.length_c   1.000
_cell.angle_alpha   90.00
_cell.angle_beta   90.00
_cell.angle_gamma   90.00
#
_symmetry.space_group_name_H-M   'P 1'
#
loop_
_entity.id
_entity.type
_entity.pdbx_description
1 polymer ?
#
loop_
_entity_poly.entity_id
_entity_poly.type
_entity_poly.pdbx_seq_one_letter_code
_entity_poly.pdbx_strand_id
1 'polypeptide(L)' 'MTRFPEVLEQAAMNRAPHMLVHYLRDLANALHTYYNADTFIVTDSKVRNARLALVIGVQQVLRNGLTLLGVSAPESM' A
#
# COMPACT_ATOMS: atom_id res chain seq x y z
N MET A 1 4.88 4.11 2.48
CA MET A 1 4.38 4.69 1.21
C MET A 1 5.22 5.83 0.65
N THR A 2 5.88 6.69 1.45
CA THR A 2 6.73 7.79 0.93
C THR A 2 7.89 7.33 0.04
N ARG A 3 8.43 6.12 0.28
CA ARG A 3 9.50 5.50 -0.53
C ARG A 3 9.04 4.95 -1.89
N PHE A 4 7.74 4.94 -2.19
CA PHE A 4 7.22 4.32 -3.41
C PHE A 4 7.82 4.93 -4.70
N PRO A 5 7.93 6.26 -4.86
CA PRO A 5 8.52 6.86 -6.07
C PRO A 5 9.99 6.45 -6.26
N GLU A 6 10.77 6.46 -5.18
CA GLU A 6 12.19 6.08 -5.20
C GLU A 6 12.38 4.61 -5.61
N VAL A 7 11.59 3.70 -5.02
CA VAL A 7 11.64 2.28 -5.37
C VAL A 7 11.22 2.05 -6.83
N LEU A 8 10.21 2.78 -7.30
CA LEU A 8 9.75 2.68 -8.69
C LEU A 8 10.84 3.15 -9.67
N GLU A 9 11.48 4.28 -9.39
CA GLU A 9 12.57 4.81 -10.20
C GLU A 9 13.75 3.83 -10.25
N GLN A 10 14.18 3.31 -9.09
CA GLN A 10 15.25 2.31 -9.02
C GLN A 10 14.89 1.02 -9.76
N ALA A 11 13.65 0.54 -9.64
CA ALA A 11 13.18 -0.66 -10.35
C ALA A 11 13.20 -0.44 -11.87
N ALA A 12 12.80 0.75 -12.34
CA ALA A 12 12.79 1.10 -13.75
C ALA A 12 14.21 1.23 -14.32
N MET A 13 15.09 1.99 -13.66
CA MET A 13 16.47 2.21 -14.08
C MET A 13 17.26 0.89 -14.20
N ASN A 14 17.07 -0.01 -13.23
CA ASN A 14 17.78 -1.28 -13.17
C ASN A 14 17.08 -2.42 -13.92
N ARG A 15 15.92 -2.16 -14.55
CA ARG A 15 15.06 -3.20 -15.17
C ARG A 15 14.77 -4.36 -14.20
N ALA A 16 14.50 -4.01 -12.95
CA ALA A 16 14.39 -4.93 -11.82
C ALA A 16 12.96 -4.90 -11.23
N PRO A 17 11.94 -5.46 -11.91
CA PRO A 17 10.55 -5.41 -11.47
C PRO A 17 10.30 -6.11 -10.13
N HIS A 18 11.14 -7.08 -9.76
CA HIS A 18 11.06 -7.76 -8.46
C HIS A 18 11.22 -6.80 -7.27
N MET A 19 11.95 -5.68 -7.43
CA MET A 19 12.07 -4.64 -6.40
C MET A 19 10.70 -4.04 -6.03
N LEU A 20 9.88 -3.76 -7.05
CA LEU A 20 8.52 -3.28 -6.86
C LEU A 20 7.65 -4.35 -6.19
N VAL A 21 7.76 -5.62 -6.62
CA VAL A 21 7.03 -6.75 -6.01
C VAL A 21 7.36 -6.87 -4.51
N HIS A 22 8.64 -6.85 -4.14
CA HIS A 22 9.05 -6.93 -2.75
C HIS A 22 8.51 -5.76 -1.92
N TYR A 23 8.61 -4.54 -2.43
CA TYR A 23 8.06 -3.37 -1.75
C TYR A 23 6.55 -3.47 -1.53
N LEU A 24 5.78 -3.88 -2.55
CA LEU A 24 4.33 -4.00 -2.43
C LEU A 24 3.94 -5.11 -1.44
N ARG A 25 4.67 -6.22 -1.44
CA ARG A 25 4.48 -7.30 -0.45
C ARG A 25 4.73 -6.81 0.96
N ASP A 26 5.83 -6.10 1.19
CA ASP A 26 6.18 -5.59 2.51
C ASP A 26 5.18 -4.53 2.99
N LEU A 27 4.70 -3.67 2.07
CA LEU A 27 3.64 -2.70 2.35
C LEU A 27 2.30 -3.39 2.71
N ALA A 28 1.92 -4.44 1.98
CA ALA A 28 0.72 -5.22 2.26
C ALA A 28 0.82 -5.92 3.62
N ASN A 29 1.98 -6.49 3.96
CA ASN A 29 2.23 -7.10 5.26
C ASN A 29 2.12 -6.08 6.40
N ALA A 30 2.72 -4.89 6.25
CA ALA A 30 2.62 -3.83 7.24
C ALA A 30 1.16 -3.36 7.44
N LEU A 31 0.39 -3.25 6.34
CA LEU A 31 -1.04 -2.96 6.41
C LEU A 31 -1.80 -4.07 7.16
N HIS A 32 -1.51 -5.33 6.87
CA HIS A 32 -2.17 -6.47 7.53
C HIS A 32 -1.87 -6.50 9.03
N THR A 33 -0.61 -6.29 9.42
CA THR A 33 -0.23 -6.16 10.83
C THR A 33 -0.97 -5.01 11.51
N TYR A 34 -1.04 -3.84 10.86
CA TYR A 34 -1.74 -2.68 11.40
C TYR A 34 -3.25 -2.92 11.53
N TYR A 35 -3.87 -3.56 10.53
CA TYR A 35 -5.28 -3.93 10.55
C TYR A 35 -5.64 -4.82 11.74
N ASN A 36 -4.77 -5.76 12.09
CA ASN A 36 -5.00 -6.67 13.22
C ASN A 36 -4.71 -6.02 14.58
N ALA A 37 -3.83 -5.02 14.64
CA ALA A 37 -3.42 -4.39 15.88
C ALA A 37 -4.41 -3.31 16.37
N ASP A 38 -5.12 -2.64 15.46
CA ASP A 38 -5.92 -1.44 15.76
C ASP A 38 -7.35 -1.51 15.23
N THR A 39 -8.32 -1.07 16.04
CA THR A 39 -9.70 -0.88 15.58
C THR A 39 -9.85 0.41 14.77
N PHE A 40 -10.38 0.31 13.56
CA PHE A 40 -10.51 1.47 12.65
C PHE A 40 -11.78 2.28 12.90
N ILE A 41 -12.91 1.60 13.07
CA ILE A 41 -14.22 2.23 13.27
C ILE A 41 -14.40 2.49 14.76
N VAL A 42 -13.88 3.63 15.21
CA VAL A 42 -13.98 4.10 16.60
C VAL A 42 -14.87 5.34 16.71
N THR A 43 -15.33 5.63 17.93
CA THR A 43 -16.21 6.78 18.23
C THR A 43 -15.50 8.12 18.03
N ASP A 44 -14.20 8.21 18.33
CA ASP A 44 -13.42 9.41 18.06
C ASP A 44 -13.23 9.60 16.56
N SER A 45 -13.97 10.57 16.02
CA SER A 45 -13.93 10.94 14.60
C SER A 45 -12.56 11.36 14.10
N LYS A 46 -11.72 12.02 14.92
CA LYS A 46 -10.39 12.47 14.49
C LYS A 46 -9.47 11.26 14.27
N VAL A 47 -9.47 10.34 15.23
CA VAL A 47 -8.69 9.10 15.14
C VAL A 47 -9.18 8.25 13.98
N ARG A 48 -10.49 7.98 13.90
CA ARG A 48 -11.09 7.20 12.80
C ARG A 48 -10.72 7.78 11.43
N ASN A 49 -10.93 9.08 11.23
CA ASN A 49 -10.70 9.71 9.94
C ASN A 49 -9.20 9.69 9.56
N ALA A 50 -8.30 9.88 10.53
CA ALA A 50 -6.85 9.76 10.28
C ALA A 50 -6.45 8.35 9.86
N ARG A 51 -6.97 7.31 10.53
CA ARG A 51 -6.71 5.90 10.18
C ARG A 51 -7.26 5.55 8.79
N LEU A 52 -8.46 6.02 8.45
CA LEU A 52 -9.06 5.81 7.13
C LEU A 52 -8.26 6.52 6.03
N ALA A 53 -7.85 7.77 6.25
CA ALA A 53 -7.02 8.50 5.29
C ALA A 53 -5.68 7.78 5.03
N LEU A 54 -5.06 7.23 6.08
CA LEU A 54 -3.85 6.43 5.96
C LEU A 54 -4.06 5.20 5.06
N VAL A 55 -5.11 4.41 5.30
CA VAL A 55 -5.38 3.18 4.53
C VAL A 55 -5.78 3.49 3.09
N ILE A 56 -6.52 4.57 2.84
CA ILE A 56 -6.81 5.02 1.47
C ILE A 56 -5.50 5.35 0.72
N GLY A 57 -4.56 6.03 1.39
CA GLY A 57 -3.23 6.30 0.81
C GLY A 57 -2.46 5.01 0.48
N VAL A 58 -2.49 4.03 1.37
CA VAL A 58 -1.87 2.70 1.13
C VAL A 58 -2.56 1.96 -0.02
N GLN A 59 -3.89 1.97 -0.07
CA GLN A 59 -4.69 1.37 -1.14
C GLN A 59 -4.30 1.94 -2.51
N GLN A 60 -4.14 3.26 -2.61
CA GLN A 60 -3.72 3.92 -3.86
C GLN A 60 -2.34 3.43 -4.31
N VAL A 61 -1.37 3.30 -3.40
CA VAL A 61 -0.02 2.82 -3.73
C VAL A 61 -0.05 1.37 -4.19
N LEU A 62 -0.80 0.50 -3.50
CA LEU A 62 -0.96 -0.89 -3.89
C LEU A 62 -1.61 -1.01 -5.28
N ARG A 63 -2.69 -0.28 -5.53
CA ARG A 63 -3.38 -0.26 -6.83
C ARG A 63 -2.44 0.21 -7.95
N ASN A 64 -1.69 1.29 -7.75
CA ASN A 64 -0.72 1.78 -8.72
C ASN A 64 0.36 0.73 -9.02
N GLY A 65 0.96 0.15 -7.98
CA GLY A 65 2.01 -0.86 -8.14
C GLY A 65 1.54 -2.14 -8.83
N LEU A 66 0.37 -2.66 -8.45
CA LEU A 66 -0.24 -3.84 -9.08
C LEU A 66 -0.58 -3.58 -10.55
N THR A 67 -1.10 -2.39 -10.87
CA THR A 67 -1.37 -1.97 -12.25
C THR A 67 -0.10 -1.97 -13.09
N LEU A 68 1.01 -1.42 -12.56
CA LEU A 68 2.31 -1.42 -13.24
C LEU A 68 2.87 -2.84 -13.47
N LEU A 69 2.55 -3.78 -12.59
CA LEU A 69 2.93 -5.18 -12.72
C LEU A 69 1.99 -5.97 -13.67
N GLY A 70 0.94 -5.35 -14.19
CA GLY A 70 -0.01 -6.00 -15.09
C GLY A 70 -0.94 -7.01 -14.40
N VAL A 71 -1.17 -6.87 -13.10
CA VAL A 71 -2.06 -7.75 -12.31
C VAL A 71 -3.27 -7.00 -11.79
N SER A 72 -4.37 -7.71 -11.58
CA SER A 72 -5.63 -7.13 -11.09
C SER A 72 -5.53 -6.67 -9.64
N ALA A 73 -6.13 -5.52 -9.32
CA ALA A 73 -6.32 -5.02 -7.96
C ALA A 73 -7.83 -4.91 -7.65
N PRO A 74 -8.50 -6.03 -7.27
CA PRO A 74 -9.94 -6.06 -7.10
C PRO A 74 -10.40 -5.22 -5.90
N GLU A 75 -11.63 -4.70 -5.96
CA GLU A 75 -12.23 -3.92 -4.87
C GLU A 75 -12.80 -4.80 -3.74
N SER A 76 -13.14 -6.05 -4.08
CA SER A 76 -13.53 -7.11 -3.14
C SER A 76 -12.89 -8.41 -3.62
N MET A 77 -12.38 -9.19 -2.66
CA MET A 77 -11.97 -10.58 -2.90
C MET A 77 -13.12 -11.55 -2.65
#